data_AF-A0A816ZEQ6-F1
#
_entry.id   AF-A0A816ZEQ6-F1
#
_cell.length_a   1.000
_cell.length_b   1.000
_cell.length_c   1.000
_cell.angle_alpha   90.00
_cell.angle_beta   90.00
_cell.angle_gamma   90.00
#
_symmetry.space_group_name_H-M   'P 1'
#
loop_
_entity.id
_entity.type
_entity.pdbx_description
1 polymer ?
#
loop_
_entity_poly.entity_id
_entity_poly.type
_entity_poly.pdbx_seq_one_letter_code
_entity_poly.pdbx_strand_id
1 'polypeptide(L)'
;MKCGDVAHAELLFYSSKEKVLPMYGAMMKGYIQNNLPDKAINVFNEVESPDEVNINLLFNACAQLKTKEALNLVKKVSKEIPKSFYSNPHLLTSLLDALMKCGDVAHAESLFYSSKEKVLPMYGAMMKGYVENNLAQKTIELFNELKNPAGMNTVLLNQMKL
;
A
#
# COMPACT_ATOMS: atom_id res chain seq x y z
N MET A 1 -14.16 5.83 9.64
CA MET A 1 -14.31 6.95 10.58
C MET A 1 -14.89 8.13 9.82
N LYS A 2 -16.08 8.65 10.17
CA LYS A 2 -16.65 9.86 9.54
C LYS A 2 -15.87 11.10 10.01
N CYS A 3 -15.88 12.23 9.30
CA CYS A 3 -15.07 13.41 9.67
C CYS A 3 -15.24 13.87 11.14
N GLY A 4 -16.47 13.90 11.65
CA GLY A 4 -16.74 14.27 13.06
C GLY A 4 -16.22 13.28 14.10
N ASP A 5 -15.98 12.04 13.70
CA ASP A 5 -15.42 10.96 14.53
C ASP A 5 -13.89 11.07 14.59
N VAL A 6 -13.24 11.64 13.56
CA VAL A 6 -11.77 11.83 13.52
C VAL A 6 -11.29 12.79 14.59
N ALA A 7 -11.94 13.94 14.75
CA ALA A 7 -11.51 14.94 15.73
C ALA A 7 -11.60 14.42 17.19
N HIS A 8 -12.65 13.65 17.50
CA HIS A 8 -12.80 13.02 18.81
C HIS A 8 -11.76 11.93 19.02
N ALA A 9 -11.53 11.08 18.01
CA ALA A 9 -10.49 10.07 18.06
C ALA A 9 -9.10 10.70 18.22
N GLU A 10 -8.81 11.81 17.53
CA GLU A 10 -7.56 12.58 17.60
C GLU A 10 -7.31 13.07 19.03
N LEU A 11 -8.33 13.66 19.66
CA LEU A 11 -8.26 14.08 21.06
C LEU A 11 -7.95 12.90 22.00
N LEU A 12 -8.67 11.78 21.87
CA LEU A 12 -8.46 10.60 22.71
C LEU A 12 -7.06 10.00 22.52
N PHE A 13 -6.63 9.90 21.26
CA PHE A 13 -5.34 9.35 20.90
C PHE A 13 -4.20 10.17 21.52
N TYR A 14 -4.20 11.49 21.33
CA TYR A 14 -3.15 12.36 21.85
C TYR A 14 -3.21 12.55 23.37
N SER A 15 -4.39 12.42 23.98
CA SER A 15 -4.54 12.42 25.44
C SER A 15 -4.06 11.12 26.11
N SER A 16 -3.94 10.03 25.36
CA SER A 16 -3.46 8.76 25.91
C SER A 16 -1.95 8.80 26.18
N LYS A 17 -1.57 8.47 27.42
CA LYS A 17 -0.16 8.34 27.84
C LYS A 17 0.52 7.10 27.27
N GLU A 18 -0.25 6.03 27.09
CA GLU A 18 0.22 4.77 26.52
C GLU A 18 -0.50 4.52 25.20
N LYS A 19 0.26 4.35 24.13
CA LYS A 19 -0.27 4.10 22.78
C LYS A 19 0.28 2.77 22.28
N VAL A 20 -0.60 1.93 21.75
CA VAL A 20 -0.25 0.63 21.16
C VAL A 20 -0.41 0.67 19.64
N LEU A 21 0.26 -0.24 18.91
CA LEU A 21 0.24 -0.27 17.42
C LEU A 21 -1.17 -0.18 16.80
N PRO A 22 -2.20 -0.90 17.32
CA PRO A 22 -3.56 -0.76 16.82
C PRO A 22 -4.15 0.66 16.92
N MET A 23 -3.77 1.45 17.93
CA MET A 23 -4.23 2.83 18.08
C MET A 23 -3.64 3.72 16.99
N TYR A 24 -2.35 3.58 16.71
CA TYR A 24 -1.69 4.26 15.59
C TYR A 24 -2.35 3.87 14.26
N GLY A 25 -2.58 2.57 14.05
CA GLY A 25 -3.23 2.06 12.83
C GLY A 25 -4.65 2.60 12.65
N ALA A 26 -5.45 2.66 13.73
CA ALA A 26 -6.79 3.24 13.69
C ALA A 26 -6.75 4.73 13.31
N MET A 27 -5.81 5.48 13.89
CA MET A 27 -5.65 6.91 13.62
C MET A 27 -5.19 7.18 12.18
N MET A 28 -4.15 6.47 11.73
CA MET A 28 -3.66 6.55 10.35
C MET A 28 -4.76 6.23 9.34
N LYS A 29 -5.48 5.12 9.53
CA LYS A 29 -6.61 4.72 8.68
C LYS A 29 -7.70 5.80 8.67
N GLY A 30 -7.98 6.36 9.83
CA GLY A 30 -8.88 7.49 10.01
C GLY A 30 -8.54 8.68 9.12
N TYR A 31 -7.28 9.12 9.17
CA TYR A 31 -6.79 10.23 8.35
C TYR A 31 -6.82 9.92 6.85
N ILE A 32 -6.39 8.73 6.42
CA ILE A 32 -6.43 8.31 5.02
C ILE A 32 -7.87 8.35 4.47
N GLN A 33 -8.83 7.80 5.24
CA GLN A 33 -10.25 7.81 4.87
C GLN A 33 -10.87 9.21 4.77
N ASN A 34 -10.25 10.20 5.39
CA ASN A 34 -10.71 11.58 5.41
C ASN A 34 -9.86 12.51 4.53
N ASN A 35 -9.06 11.95 3.61
CA ASN A 35 -8.18 12.68 2.70
C ASN A 35 -7.15 13.58 3.41
N LEU A 36 -6.62 13.10 4.54
CA LEU A 36 -5.57 13.76 5.32
C LEU A 36 -4.28 12.91 5.38
N PRO A 37 -3.70 12.49 4.24
CA PRO A 37 -2.58 11.55 4.24
C PRO A 37 -1.33 12.09 4.94
N ASP A 38 -1.07 13.40 4.93
CA ASP A 38 0.06 14.00 5.66
C ASP A 38 -0.04 13.74 7.17
N LYS A 39 -1.25 13.85 7.74
CA LYS A 39 -1.48 13.52 9.16
C LYS A 39 -1.26 12.04 9.44
N ALA A 40 -1.65 11.15 8.52
CA ALA A 40 -1.38 9.71 8.67
C ALA A 40 0.13 9.40 8.69
N ILE A 41 0.91 10.09 7.84
CA ILE A 41 2.38 9.95 7.83
C ILE A 41 2.99 10.49 9.12
N ASN A 42 2.50 11.62 9.64
CA ASN A 42 2.97 12.14 10.92
C ASN A 42 2.75 11.15 12.07
N VAL A 43 1.57 10.51 12.13
CA VAL A 43 1.30 9.45 13.11
C VAL A 43 2.22 8.24 12.91
N PHE A 44 2.51 7.84 11.65
CA PHE A 44 3.45 6.75 11.40
C PHE A 44 4.85 7.06 11.94
N ASN A 45 5.31 8.31 11.81
CA ASN A 45 6.63 8.71 12.30
C ASN A 45 6.76 8.68 13.83
N GLU A 46 5.64 8.61 14.56
CA GLU A 46 5.61 8.39 16.01
C GLU A 46 5.75 6.89 16.38
N VAL A 47 5.70 5.98 15.41
CA VAL A 47 5.76 4.52 15.65
C VAL A 47 7.21 4.04 15.65
N GLU A 48 7.73 3.64 16.82
CA GLU A 48 9.13 3.16 16.95
C GLU A 48 9.39 1.81 16.26
N SER A 49 8.39 0.91 16.25
CA SER A 49 8.51 -0.44 15.68
C SER A 49 7.22 -0.82 14.95
N PRO A 50 7.03 -0.31 13.72
CA PRO A 50 5.78 -0.52 12.98
C PRO A 50 5.63 -1.97 12.53
N ASP A 51 4.41 -2.49 12.62
CA ASP A 51 4.05 -3.79 12.07
C ASP A 51 3.61 -3.69 10.59
N GLU A 52 3.26 -4.83 10.00
CA GLU A 52 2.77 -4.92 8.62
C GLU A 52 1.53 -4.03 8.37
N VAL A 53 0.68 -3.83 9.38
CA VAL A 53 -0.53 -3.01 9.27
C VAL A 53 -0.15 -1.54 9.22
N ASN A 54 0.72 -1.07 10.11
CA ASN A 54 1.20 0.30 10.10
C ASN A 54 1.92 0.64 8.78
N ILE A 55 2.76 -0.27 8.28
CA ILE A 55 3.50 -0.07 7.02
C ILE A 55 2.53 -0.05 5.82
N ASN A 56 1.54 -0.95 5.77
CA ASN A 56 0.52 -0.93 4.72
C ASN A 56 -0.24 0.40 4.71
N LEU A 57 -0.64 0.89 5.89
CA LEU A 57 -1.31 2.19 6.00
C LEU A 57 -0.40 3.35 5.55
N LEU A 58 0.90 3.30 5.86
CA LEU A 58 1.86 4.28 5.35
C LEU A 58 1.88 4.29 3.82
N PHE A 59 1.99 3.12 3.18
CA PHE A 59 2.01 3.02 1.72
C PHE A 59 0.71 3.56 1.11
N ASN A 60 -0.44 3.27 1.70
CA ASN A 60 -1.72 3.84 1.25
C ASN A 60 -1.77 5.38 1.37
N ALA A 61 -1.21 5.96 2.44
CA ALA A 61 -1.11 7.41 2.60
C ALA A 61 -0.19 8.02 1.54
N CYS A 62 0.99 7.43 1.30
CA CYS A 62 1.92 7.87 0.26
C CYS A 62 1.29 7.79 -1.14
N ALA A 63 0.56 6.70 -1.42
CA ALA A 63 -0.19 6.50 -2.66
C ALA A 63 -1.27 7.57 -2.89
N GLN A 64 -1.85 8.12 -1.82
CA GLN A 64 -2.83 9.20 -1.88
C GLN A 64 -2.18 10.56 -2.15
N LEU A 65 -0.98 10.81 -1.62
CA LEU A 65 -0.22 12.05 -1.83
C LEU A 65 0.33 12.20 -3.25
N LYS A 66 0.88 11.12 -3.82
CA LYS A 66 1.48 11.12 -5.17
C LYS A 66 2.61 12.14 -5.35
N THR A 67 3.41 12.37 -4.30
CA THR A 67 4.54 13.32 -4.33
C THR A 67 5.89 12.61 -4.37
N LYS A 68 6.95 13.36 -4.69
CA LYS A 68 8.33 12.85 -4.67
C LYS A 68 8.80 12.51 -3.26
N GLU A 69 8.35 13.27 -2.27
CA GLU A 69 8.61 13.06 -0.85
C GLU A 69 7.98 11.75 -0.39
N ALA A 70 6.72 11.50 -0.78
CA ALA A 70 6.04 10.23 -0.54
C ALA A 70 6.80 9.05 -1.18
N LEU A 71 7.28 9.20 -2.42
CA LEU A 71 8.10 8.17 -3.07
C LEU A 71 9.38 7.87 -2.30
N ASN A 72 10.09 8.90 -1.85
CA ASN A 72 11.33 8.74 -1.09
C ASN A 72 11.06 7.99 0.22
N LEU A 73 9.94 8.28 0.89
CA LEU A 73 9.54 7.60 2.11
C LEU A 73 9.19 6.13 1.85
N VAL A 74 8.41 5.84 0.80
CA VAL A 74 8.10 4.46 0.37
C VAL A 74 9.39 3.66 0.14
N LYS A 75 10.34 4.22 -0.60
CA LYS A 75 11.63 3.59 -0.90
C LYS A 75 12.51 3.39 0.32
N LYS A 76 12.48 4.34 1.27
CA LYS A 76 13.22 4.23 2.51
C LYS A 76 12.66 3.07 3.34
N VAL A 77 11.36 3.11 3.63
CA VAL A 77 10.70 2.10 4.46
C VAL A 77 10.78 0.72 3.81
N SER A 78 10.59 0.59 2.49
CA SER A 78 10.69 -0.71 1.82
C SER A 78 12.08 -1.36 1.97
N LYS A 79 13.16 -0.58 2.11
CA LYS A 79 14.50 -1.12 2.35
C LYS A 79 14.73 -1.57 3.80
N GLU A 80 13.97 -1.02 4.73
CA GLU A 80 14.11 -1.24 6.17
C GLU A 80 13.21 -2.36 6.69
N ILE A 81 12.12 -2.71 5.98
CA ILE A 81 11.21 -3.78 6.39
C ILE A 81 11.82 -5.19 6.24
N PRO A 82 11.41 -6.16 7.09
CA PRO A 82 11.85 -7.55 6.98
C PRO A 82 11.58 -8.15 5.59
N LYS A 83 12.51 -8.97 5.08
CA LYS A 83 12.31 -9.65 3.79
C LYS A 83 11.07 -10.55 3.76
N SER A 84 10.66 -11.11 4.90
CA SER A 84 9.45 -11.91 5.03
C SER A 84 8.18 -11.14 4.71
N PHE A 85 8.16 -9.81 4.88
CA PHE A 85 6.99 -8.97 4.64
C PHE A 85 6.64 -8.88 3.15
N TYR A 86 7.61 -9.08 2.26
CA TYR A 86 7.38 -9.18 0.82
C TYR A 86 6.59 -10.42 0.40
N SER A 87 6.47 -11.41 1.29
CA SER A 87 5.59 -12.57 1.08
C SER A 87 4.14 -12.29 1.41
N ASN A 88 3.81 -11.16 2.06
CA ASN A 88 2.42 -10.77 2.32
C ASN A 88 1.84 -10.09 1.07
N PRO A 89 0.85 -10.69 0.38
CA PRO A 89 0.29 -10.14 -0.84
C PRO A 89 -0.44 -8.80 -0.62
N HIS A 90 -1.02 -8.56 0.56
CA HIS A 90 -1.69 -7.31 0.88
C HIS A 90 -0.70 -6.16 1.01
N LEU A 91 0.39 -6.38 1.76
CA LEU A 91 1.43 -5.38 1.91
C LEU A 91 2.13 -5.11 0.58
N LEU A 92 2.47 -6.15 -0.17
CA LEU A 92 3.07 -6.01 -1.49
C LEU A 92 2.13 -5.25 -2.46
N THR A 93 0.82 -5.51 -2.44
CA THR A 93 -0.15 -4.76 -3.24
C THR A 93 -0.13 -3.26 -2.89
N SER A 94 -0.10 -2.90 -1.61
CA SER A 94 -0.05 -1.49 -1.18
C SER A 94 1.27 -0.81 -1.59
N LEU A 95 2.39 -1.53 -1.54
CA LEU A 95 3.69 -1.05 -2.00
C LEU A 95 3.69 -0.80 -3.51
N LEU A 96 3.14 -1.72 -4.30
CA LEU A 96 2.99 -1.56 -5.75
C LEU A 96 2.13 -0.34 -6.09
N ASP A 97 0.96 -0.19 -5.46
CA ASP A 97 0.07 0.96 -5.68
C ASP A 97 0.77 2.29 -5.35
N ALA A 98 1.52 2.35 -4.25
CA ALA A 98 2.28 3.54 -3.85
C ALA A 98 3.40 3.88 -4.84
N LEU A 99 4.20 2.89 -5.26
CA LEU A 99 5.26 3.09 -6.25
C LEU A 99 4.70 3.57 -7.59
N MET A 100 3.65 2.93 -8.09
CA MET A 100 3.01 3.30 -9.35
C MET A 100 2.44 4.72 -9.30
N LYS A 101 1.69 5.06 -8.25
CA LYS A 101 1.05 6.39 -8.13
C LYS A 101 2.03 7.52 -7.86
N CYS A 102 3.19 7.23 -7.26
CA CYS A 102 4.26 8.21 -7.10
C CYS A 102 5.25 8.21 -8.29
N GLY A 103 5.00 7.42 -9.34
CA GLY A 103 5.70 7.47 -10.62
C GLY A 103 6.92 6.57 -10.77
N ASP A 104 7.23 5.69 -9.82
CA ASP A 104 8.32 4.70 -9.96
C ASP A 104 7.81 3.38 -10.53
N VAL A 105 7.43 3.44 -11.81
CA VAL A 105 6.89 2.30 -12.54
C VAL A 105 7.90 1.15 -12.62
N ALA A 106 9.17 1.45 -12.86
CA ALA A 106 10.20 0.43 -13.05
C ALA A 106 10.42 -0.42 -11.77
N HIS A 107 10.41 0.22 -10.60
CA HIS A 107 10.53 -0.50 -9.33
C HIS A 107 9.28 -1.35 -9.04
N ALA A 108 8.09 -0.82 -9.31
CA ALA A 108 6.85 -1.59 -9.16
C ALA A 108 6.83 -2.82 -10.08
N GLU A 109 7.24 -2.67 -11.35
CA GLU A 109 7.38 -3.78 -12.30
C GLU A 109 8.35 -4.84 -11.80
N SER A 110 9.53 -4.43 -11.34
CA SER A 110 10.53 -5.35 -10.80
C SER A 110 9.98 -6.18 -9.63
N LEU A 111 9.30 -5.54 -8.67
CA LEU A 111 8.68 -6.22 -7.54
C LEU A 111 7.54 -7.15 -7.99
N PHE A 112 6.64 -6.67 -8.84
CA PHE A 112 5.51 -7.45 -9.34
C PHE A 112 5.98 -8.73 -10.04
N TYR A 113 6.90 -8.62 -11.01
CA TYR A 113 7.37 -9.75 -11.79
C TYR A 113 8.22 -10.71 -10.96
N SER A 114 9.00 -10.21 -9.99
CA SER A 114 9.78 -11.05 -9.06
C SER A 114 8.93 -11.80 -8.03
N SER A 115 7.68 -11.36 -7.77
CA SER A 115 6.80 -12.01 -6.81
C SER A 115 6.42 -13.42 -7.26
N LYS A 116 6.64 -14.40 -6.38
CA LYS A 116 6.22 -15.80 -6.57
C LYS A 116 4.71 -15.96 -6.53
N GLU A 117 4.06 -15.18 -5.68
CA GLU A 117 2.61 -15.19 -5.51
C GLU A 117 2.03 -13.88 -6.04
N LYS A 118 1.21 -13.97 -7.09
CA LYS A 118 0.49 -12.83 -7.65
C LYS A 118 -1.00 -13.07 -7.40
N VAL A 119 -1.64 -12.10 -6.75
CA VAL A 119 -3.08 -12.11 -6.48
C VAL A 119 -3.79 -11.05 -7.31
N LEU A 120 -5.10 -11.19 -7.52
CA LEU A 120 -5.89 -10.27 -8.34
C LEU A 120 -5.73 -8.78 -7.93
N PRO A 121 -5.69 -8.42 -6.63
CA PRO A 121 -5.40 -7.05 -6.21
C PRO A 121 -4.08 -6.48 -6.74
N MET A 122 -3.02 -7.29 -6.88
CA MET A 122 -1.72 -6.84 -7.41
C MET A 122 -1.83 -6.49 -8.90
N TYR A 123 -2.51 -7.33 -9.69
CA TYR A 123 -2.79 -7.04 -11.10
C TYR A 123 -3.60 -5.75 -11.25
N GLY A 124 -4.62 -5.57 -10.40
CA GLY A 124 -5.43 -4.35 -10.36
C GLY A 124 -4.62 -3.09 -10.06
N ALA A 125 -3.73 -3.15 -9.06
CA ALA A 125 -2.84 -2.05 -8.72
C ALA A 125 -1.90 -1.69 -9.88
N MET A 126 -1.27 -2.68 -10.52
CA MET A 126 -0.38 -2.46 -11.66
C MET A 126 -1.13 -1.89 -12.87
N MET A 127 -2.27 -2.46 -13.26
CA MET A 127 -3.07 -1.96 -14.38
C MET A 127 -3.54 -0.52 -14.16
N LYS A 128 -4.09 -0.22 -12.97
CA LYS A 128 -4.49 1.14 -12.61
C LYS A 128 -3.29 2.09 -12.64
N GLY A 129 -2.16 1.66 -12.10
CA GLY A 129 -0.92 2.41 -12.12
C GLY A 129 -0.43 2.72 -13.52
N TYR A 130 -0.48 1.77 -14.45
CA TYR A 130 -0.09 1.99 -15.84
C TYR A 130 -1.00 3.03 -16.51
N VAL A 131 -2.32 2.97 -16.28
CA VAL A 131 -3.25 3.99 -16.78
C VAL A 131 -2.89 5.37 -16.24
N GLU A 132 -2.65 5.50 -14.93
CA GLU A 132 -2.27 6.78 -14.31
C GLU A 132 -0.92 7.31 -14.81
N ASN A 133 -0.02 6.44 -15.28
CA ASN A 133 1.27 6.81 -15.87
C ASN A 133 1.24 6.91 -17.42
N ASN A 134 0.06 6.90 -18.05
CA ASN A 134 -0.12 6.97 -19.50
C ASN A 134 0.53 5.80 -20.29
N LEU A 135 0.58 4.61 -19.68
CA LEU A 135 1.16 3.38 -20.25
C LEU A 135 0.04 2.41 -20.68
N ALA A 136 -0.84 2.86 -21.57
CA ALA A 136 -2.02 2.09 -22.00
C ALA A 136 -1.65 0.71 -22.58
N GLN A 137 -0.56 0.64 -23.36
CA GLN A 137 -0.10 -0.62 -23.97
C GLN A 137 0.26 -1.67 -22.91
N LYS A 138 0.99 -1.29 -21.86
CA LYS A 138 1.34 -2.18 -20.74
C LYS A 138 0.10 -2.64 -19.96
N THR A 139 -0.93 -1.79 -19.89
CA THR A 139 -2.21 -2.17 -19.28
C THR A 139 -2.88 -3.31 -20.05
N ILE A 140 -2.91 -3.22 -21.39
CA ILE A 140 -3.49 -4.24 -22.27
C ILE A 140 -2.69 -5.54 -22.18
N GLU A 141 -1.36 -5.45 -22.21
CA GLU A 141 -0.46 -6.61 -22.08
C GLU A 141 -0.70 -7.35 -20.75
N LEU A 142 -0.75 -6.63 -19.63
CA LEU A 142 -0.97 -7.24 -18.32
C LEU A 142 -2.36 -7.85 -18.18
N PHE A 143 -3.39 -7.22 -18.78
CA PHE A 143 -4.74 -7.79 -18.81
C PHE A 143 -4.80 -9.09 -19.63
N ASN A 144 -4.09 -9.17 -20.74
CA ASN A 144 -4.00 -10.39 -21.55
C ASN A 144 -3.22 -11.49 -20.83
N GLU A 145 -2.15 -11.15 -20.11
CA GLU A 145 -1.41 -12.08 -19.24
C GLU A 145 -2.35 -12.71 -18.20
N LEU A 146 -3.14 -11.88 -17.50
CA LEU A 146 -4.09 -12.32 -16.48
C LEU A 146 -5.19 -13.24 -17.05
N LYS A 147 -5.63 -12.99 -18.29
CA LYS A 147 -6.65 -13.80 -18.97
C LYS A 147 -6.16 -15.17 -19.43
N ASN A 148 -4.87 -15.33 -19.66
CA ASN A 148 -4.33 -16.60 -20.11
C ASN A 148 -4.52 -17.68 -19.02
N PRO A 149 -4.83 -18.94 -19.38
CA PRO A 149 -5.08 -20.00 -18.40
C PRO A 149 -3.99 -20.14 -17.35
N ALA A 150 -2.72 -19.93 -17.72
CA ALA A 150 -1.60 -19.93 -16.78
C ALA A 150 -1.70 -18.81 -15.73
N GLY A 151 -2.07 -17.58 -16.14
CA GLY A 151 -2.26 -16.44 -15.23
C GLY A 151 -3.54 -16.52 -14.40
N MET A 152 -4.61 -17.11 -14.96
CA MET A 152 -5.86 -17.33 -14.24
C MET A 152 -5.72 -18.44 -13.19
N ASN A 153 -4.98 -19.51 -13.51
CA ASN A 153 -4.72 -20.62 -12.59
C ASN A 153 -3.87 -20.19 -11.38
N THR A 154 -2.86 -19.31 -11.58
CA THR A 154 -2.07 -18.79 -10.45
C THR A 154 -2.94 -17.98 -9.48
N VAL A 155 -3.85 -17.15 -9.99
CA VAL A 155 -4.76 -16.36 -9.15
C VAL A 155 -5.81 -17.24 -8.45
N LEU A 156 -6.43 -18.19 -9.17
CA LEU A 156 -7.46 -19.08 -8.62
C LEU A 156 -6.91 -20.03 -7.55
N LEU A 157 -5.73 -20.61 -7.76
CA LEU A 157 -5.09 -21.49 -6.78
C LEU A 157 -4.75 -20.78 -5.46
N ASN A 158 -4.47 -19.47 -5.52
CA ASN A 158 -4.17 -18.67 -4.33
C ASN A 158 -5.43 -18.20 -3.58
N GLN A 159 -6.59 -18.12 -4.26
CA GLN A 159 -7.87 -17.82 -3.60
C GLN A 159 -8.44 -19.00 -2.81
N MET A 160 -8.04 -20.24 -3.13
CA MET A 160 -8.50 -21.46 -2.44
C MET A 160 -7.68 -21.83 -1.19
N LYS A 161 -6.67 -21.02 -0.81
CA LYS A 161 -5.81 -21.23 0.36
C LYS A 161 -6.14 -20.36 1.57
N LEU A 162 -7.31 -19.70 1.57
CA LEU A 162 -7.84 -18.92 2.69
C LEU A 162 -8.87 -19.73 3.48
#